data_AF-A0A9E4BBP8-F1
#
_entry.id   AF-A0A9E4BBP8-F1
#
_cell.length_a   1.000
_cell.length_b   1.000
_cell.length_c   1.000
_cell.angle_alpha   90.00
_cell.angle_beta   90.00
_cell.angle_gamma   90.00
#
_symmetry.space_group_name_H-M   'P 1'
#
loop_
_entity.id
_entity.type
_entity.pdbx_description
1 polymer ?
#
loop_
_entity_poly.entity_id
_entity_poly.type
_entity_poly.pdbx_seq_one_letter_code
_entity_poly.pdbx_strand_id
1 'polypeptide(L)'
;MDRNHTDGETKRNDETAVALLLRSPHLDVGQIMELMDIGDREFREMAGRNETIARRLEERRLGTLRELKSDPRPCKACGEWFLPYGSDRFCSDGCKRTAQLSACRRRTV
;
A
#
# COMPACT_ATOMS: atom_id res chain seq x y z
N MET A 1 -3.99 28.24 -12.79
CA MET A 1 -3.76 28.09 -11.34
C MET A 1 -4.66 26.96 -10.87
N ASP A 2 -4.19 25.72 -11.02
CA ASP A 2 -4.94 24.50 -10.72
C ASP A 2 -4.58 23.98 -9.33
N ARG A 3 -4.96 24.75 -8.29
CA ARG A 3 -4.68 24.39 -6.89
C ARG A 3 -5.60 23.28 -6.35
N ASN A 4 -6.69 22.95 -7.04
CA ASN A 4 -7.67 21.96 -6.57
C ASN A 4 -7.31 20.51 -6.90
N HIS A 5 -6.48 20.26 -7.93
CA HIS A 5 -6.16 18.89 -8.33
C HIS A 5 -5.16 18.23 -7.37
N THR A 6 -4.21 19.01 -6.85
CA THR A 6 -3.17 18.53 -5.94
C THR A 6 -3.70 18.17 -4.55
N ASP A 7 -4.68 18.90 -4.04
CA ASP A 7 -5.25 18.66 -2.69
C ASP A 7 -6.06 17.35 -2.62
N GLY A 8 -6.77 17.01 -3.70
CA GLY A 8 -7.50 15.74 -3.80
C GLY A 8 -6.57 14.52 -3.90
N GLU A 9 -5.45 14.66 -4.59
CA GLU A 9 -4.45 13.59 -4.76
C GLU A 9 -3.70 13.31 -3.45
N THR A 10 -3.30 14.37 -2.73
CA THR A 10 -2.67 14.24 -1.40
C THR A 10 -3.59 13.52 -0.42
N LYS A 11 -4.86 13.93 -0.30
CA LYS A 11 -5.83 13.25 0.58
C LYS A 11 -6.02 11.77 0.26
N ARG A 12 -6.02 11.42 -1.02
CA ARG A 12 -6.12 10.02 -1.46
C ARG A 12 -4.85 9.22 -1.11
N ASN A 13 -3.68 9.85 -1.23
CA ASN A 13 -2.42 9.23 -0.84
C ASN A 13 -2.36 9.03 0.68
N ASP A 14 -2.84 9.99 1.46
CA ASP A 14 -2.87 9.90 2.93
C ASP A 14 -3.82 8.80 3.40
N GLU A 15 -5.03 8.72 2.82
CA GLU A 15 -5.96 7.62 3.08
C GLU A 15 -5.35 6.25 2.72
N THR A 16 -4.62 6.18 1.60
CA THR A 16 -3.93 4.96 1.18
C THR A 16 -2.82 4.59 2.16
N ALA A 17 -2.03 5.56 2.61
CA ALA A 17 -0.96 5.37 3.58
C ALA A 17 -1.52 4.90 4.92
N VAL A 18 -2.56 5.56 5.46
CA VAL A 18 -3.25 5.15 6.68
C VAL A 18 -3.78 3.72 6.56
N ALA A 19 -4.43 3.37 5.45
CA ALA A 19 -4.93 2.02 5.22
C ALA A 19 -3.82 0.96 5.18
N LEU A 20 -2.62 1.31 4.70
CA LEU A 20 -1.45 0.43 4.72
C LEU A 20 -0.85 0.28 6.12
N LEU A 21 -0.66 1.39 6.84
CA LEU A 21 -0.12 1.40 8.20
C LEU A 21 -1.03 0.63 9.17
N LEU A 22 -2.35 0.72 8.98
CA LEU A 22 -3.33 -0.03 9.76
C LEU A 22 -3.22 -1.55 9.60
N ARG A 23 -2.41 -2.07 8.67
CA ARG A 23 -2.14 -3.52 8.55
C ARG A 23 -1.08 -4.02 9.53
N SER A 24 -0.31 -3.13 10.14
CA SER A 24 0.76 -3.51 11.05
C SER A 24 0.23 -3.73 12.47
N PRO A 25 0.26 -4.95 13.04
CA PRO A 25 -0.16 -5.16 14.43
C PRO A 25 0.76 -4.46 15.44
N HIS A 26 1.94 -3.99 15.01
CA HIS A 26 2.94 -3.34 15.87
C HIS A 26 2.78 -1.82 15.98
N LEU A 27 1.90 -1.22 15.17
CA LEU A 27 1.59 0.21 15.25
C LEU A 27 0.20 0.37 15.83
N ASP A 28 0.06 1.11 16.94
CA ASP A 28 -1.24 1.52 17.43
C ASP A 28 -1.82 2.69 16.61
N VAL A 29 -3.10 2.99 16.78
CA VAL A 29 -3.78 4.04 15.99
C VAL A 29 -3.19 5.44 16.28
N GLY A 30 -2.78 5.71 17.51
CA GLY A 30 -2.18 6.99 17.89
C GLY A 30 -0.82 7.20 17.21
N GLN A 31 0.02 6.17 17.18
CA GLN A 31 1.31 6.20 16.47
C GLN A 31 1.14 6.40 14.96
N ILE A 32 0.10 5.81 14.37
CA ILE A 32 -0.22 6.01 12.94
C ILE A 32 -0.61 7.46 12.69
N MET A 33 -1.45 8.04 13.55
CA MET A 33 -1.87 9.43 13.43
C MET A 33 -0.69 10.40 13.60
N GLU A 34 0.19 10.14 14.55
CA GLU A 34 1.43 10.91 14.76
C GLU A 34 2.36 10.82 13.55
N LEU A 35 2.59 9.62 13.01
CA LEU A 35 3.46 9.41 11.84
C LEU A 35 2.95 10.13 10.58
N MET A 36 1.62 10.20 10.44
CA MET A 36 0.95 10.84 9.31
C MET A 36 0.71 12.35 9.53
N ASP A 37 1.01 12.89 10.72
CA ASP A 37 0.70 14.26 11.14
C ASP A 37 -0.79 14.63 10.95
N ILE A 38 -1.70 13.70 11.31
CA ILE A 38 -3.15 13.88 11.18
C ILE A 38 -3.85 13.92 12.54
N GLY A 39 -4.86 14.79 12.65
CA GLY A 39 -5.67 14.93 13.86
C GLY A 39 -6.87 13.96 13.92
N ASP A 40 -7.45 13.82 15.11
CA ASP A 40 -8.62 12.95 15.37
C ASP A 40 -9.78 13.17 14.41
N ARG A 41 -10.13 14.44 14.15
CA ARG A 41 -11.26 14.79 13.29
C ARG A 41 -11.04 14.29 11.87
N GLU A 42 -9.86 14.57 11.33
CA GLU A 42 -9.48 14.19 9.99
C GLU A 42 -9.42 12.67 9.84
N PHE A 43 -8.82 11.98 10.81
CA PHE A 43 -8.78 10.53 10.84
C PHE A 43 -10.19 9.90 10.85
N ARG A 44 -11.13 10.46 11.62
CA ARG A 44 -12.53 10.00 11.63
C ARG A 44 -13.22 10.24 10.29
N GLU A 45 -12.96 11.36 9.64
CA GLU A 45 -13.46 11.66 8.29
C GLU A 45 -12.89 10.69 7.24
N MET A 46 -11.59 10.34 7.33
CA MET A 46 -10.98 9.31 6.50
C MET A 46 -11.63 7.94 6.73
N ALA A 47 -11.80 7.53 8.00
CA ALA A 47 -12.43 6.26 8.35
C ALA A 47 -13.90 6.19 7.90
N GLY A 48 -14.63 7.31 7.93
CA GLY A 48 -16.01 7.39 7.45
C GLY A 48 -16.16 7.32 5.92
N ARG A 49 -15.14 7.78 5.17
CA ARG A 49 -15.16 7.79 3.70
C ARG A 49 -14.52 6.54 3.08
N ASN A 50 -13.59 5.90 3.78
CA ASN A 50 -12.80 4.80 3.27
C ASN A 50 -13.12 3.49 4.01
N GLU A 51 -13.91 2.64 3.36
CA GLU A 51 -14.33 1.33 3.91
C GLU A 51 -13.14 0.44 4.30
N THR A 52 -11.99 0.59 3.63
CA THR A 52 -10.80 -0.19 3.99
C THR A 52 -10.27 0.22 5.35
N ILE A 53 -10.19 1.52 5.63
CA ILE A 53 -9.77 2.05 6.95
C ILE A 53 -10.74 1.56 8.03
N ALA A 54 -12.04 1.73 7.82
CA ALA A 54 -13.07 1.29 8.76
C ALA A 54 -12.98 -0.21 9.07
N ARG A 55 -12.84 -1.05 8.04
CA ARG A 55 -12.68 -2.50 8.20
C ARG A 55 -11.43 -2.84 9.00
N ARG A 56 -10.28 -2.20 8.74
CA ARG A 56 -9.03 -2.50 9.48
C ARG A 56 -9.13 -2.09 10.95
N LEU A 57 -9.81 -1.00 11.25
CA LEU A 57 -10.08 -0.59 12.64
C LEU A 57 -10.93 -1.63 13.36
N GLU A 58 -11.96 -2.15 12.71
CA GLU A 58 -12.79 -3.20 13.29
C GLU A 58 -12.03 -4.52 13.47
N GLU A 59 -11.23 -4.94 12.49
CA GLU A 59 -10.36 -6.11 12.60
C GLU A 59 -9.38 -5.98 13.78
N ARG A 60 -8.83 -4.78 14.01
CA ARG A 60 -7.97 -4.51 15.18
C ARG A 60 -8.74 -4.59 16.48
N ARG A 61 -9.92 -3.96 16.54
CA ARG A 61 -10.79 -3.98 17.72
C ARG A 61 -11.18 -5.40 18.12
N LEU A 62 -11.42 -6.27 17.13
CA LEU A 62 -11.78 -7.67 17.32
C LEU A 62 -10.55 -8.59 17.48
N GLY A 63 -9.32 -8.10 17.32
CA GLY A 63 -8.11 -8.91 17.33
C GLY A 63 -8.00 -9.90 16.15
N THR A 64 -8.74 -9.68 15.06
CA THR A 64 -8.78 -10.54 13.88
C THR A 64 -7.91 -10.02 12.73
N LEU A 65 -7.11 -8.98 12.97
CA LEU A 65 -6.20 -8.41 11.98
C LEU A 65 -5.23 -9.49 11.47
N ARG A 66 -5.38 -9.86 10.20
CA ARG A 66 -4.51 -10.86 9.57
C ARG A 66 -3.16 -10.24 9.26
N GLU A 67 -2.10 -10.82 9.82
CA GLU A 67 -0.73 -10.54 9.38
C GLU A 67 -0.58 -10.83 7.89
N LEU A 68 0.00 -9.88 7.16
CA LEU A 68 0.43 -10.14 5.80
C LEU A 68 1.76 -10.90 5.83
N LYS A 69 1.68 -12.23 5.78
CA LYS A 69 2.85 -13.04 5.48
C LYS A 69 3.08 -13.01 3.97
N SER A 70 4.13 -12.30 3.56
CA SER A 70 4.68 -12.41 2.21
C SER A 70 5.79 -13.45 2.24
N ASP A 71 5.61 -14.56 1.53
CA ASP A 71 6.69 -15.54 1.38
C ASP A 71 7.71 -15.04 0.34
N PRO A 72 9.02 -15.19 0.58
CA PRO A 72 10.03 -14.93 -0.43
C PRO A 72 9.76 -15.71 -1.71
N ARG A 73 9.97 -15.07 -2.86
CA ARG A 73 9.74 -15.69 -4.18
C ARG A 73 10.82 -15.25 -5.18
N PRO A 74 11.10 -16.04 -6.21
CA PRO A 74 12.05 -15.64 -7.25
C PRO A 74 11.46 -14.56 -8.16
N CYS A 75 12.31 -13.60 -8.55
CA CYS A 75 11.98 -12.55 -9.50
C CYS A 75 11.75 -13.12 -10.90
N LYS A 76 10.65 -12.76 -11.55
CA LYS A 76 10.35 -13.22 -12.92
C LYS A 76 11.28 -12.64 -14.01
N ALA A 77 12.13 -11.67 -13.69
CA ALA A 77 13.06 -11.06 -14.64
C ALA A 77 14.51 -11.50 -14.45
N CYS A 78 15.04 -11.42 -13.22
CA CYS A 78 16.44 -11.77 -12.93
C CYS A 78 16.62 -13.12 -12.23
N GLY A 79 15.55 -13.76 -11.74
CA GLY A 79 15.63 -15.02 -10.99
C GLY A 79 15.98 -14.88 -9.50
N GLU A 80 16.46 -13.72 -9.06
CA GLU A 80 16.83 -13.48 -7.66
C GLU A 80 15.66 -13.59 -6.69
N TRP A 81 15.91 -14.17 -5.52
CA TRP A 81 14.92 -14.27 -4.45
C TRP A 81 14.70 -12.91 -3.80
N PHE A 82 13.44 -12.53 -3.62
CA PHE A 82 13.06 -11.28 -2.95
C PHE A 82 11.79 -11.46 -2.13
N LEU A 83 11.60 -10.58 -1.14
CA LEU A 83 10.38 -10.51 -0.36
C LEU A 83 9.37 -9.61 -1.10
N PRO A 84 8.26 -10.13 -1.62
CA PRO A 84 7.31 -9.34 -2.38
C PRO A 84 6.46 -8.46 -1.47
N TYR A 85 6.25 -7.20 -1.85
CA TYR A 85 5.23 -6.38 -1.23
C TYR A 85 3.90 -6.59 -1.95
N GLY A 86 2.93 -7.19 -1.27
CA GLY A 86 1.61 -7.49 -1.86
C GLY A 86 1.70 -8.46 -3.04
N SER A 87 1.27 -8.02 -4.23
CA SER A 87 1.20 -8.86 -5.44
C SER A 87 2.41 -8.71 -6.37
N ASP A 88 3.48 -8.07 -5.90
CA ASP A 88 4.66 -7.79 -6.71
C ASP A 88 5.28 -9.04 -7.34
N ARG A 89 5.74 -8.88 -8.59
CA ARG A 89 6.30 -9.97 -9.41
C ARG A 89 7.79 -9.80 -9.70
N PHE A 90 8.33 -8.64 -9.38
CA PHE A 90 9.69 -8.23 -9.71
C PHE A 90 10.35 -7.61 -8.48
N CYS A 91 11.66 -7.82 -8.31
CA CYS A 91 12.40 -7.31 -7.16
C CYS A 91 12.71 -5.80 -7.24
N SER A 92 12.52 -5.20 -8.42
CA SER A 92 12.78 -3.79 -8.67
C SER A 92 12.01 -3.28 -9.88
N ASP A 93 11.86 -1.95 -9.96
CA ASP A 93 11.31 -1.30 -11.15
C ASP A 93 12.16 -1.53 -12.40
N GLY A 94 13.49 -1.67 -12.24
CA GLY A 94 14.38 -2.07 -13.33
C GLY A 94 13.97 -3.42 -13.92
N CYS A 95 13.78 -4.43 -13.08
CA CYS A 95 13.31 -5.75 -13.49
C CYS A 95 11.91 -5.72 -14.13
N LYS A 96 11.01 -4.89 -13.60
CA LYS A 96 9.67 -4.67 -14.15
C LYS A 96 9.73 -4.12 -15.58
N ARG A 97 10.56 -3.10 -15.82
CA ARG A 97 10.76 -2.51 -17.16
C ARG A 97 11.40 -3.51 -18.14
N THR A 98 12.44 -4.24 -17.71
CA THR A 98 13.09 -5.26 -18.54
C THR A 98 12.11 -6.34 -18.98
N ALA A 99 11.25 -6.81 -18.07
CA ALA A 99 10.22 -7.78 -18.40
C ALA A 99 9.17 -7.24 -19.38
N GLN A 100 8.77 -5.97 -19.26
CA GLN A 100 7.87 -5.31 -20.21
C GLN A 100 8.48 -5.23 -21.62
N LEU A 101 9.76 -4.82 -21.73
CA LEU A 101 10.48 -4.78 -23.01
C LEU A 101 10.58 -6.17 -23.66
N SER A 102 10.86 -7.19 -22.85
CA SER A 102 10.97 -8.58 -23.29
C SER A 102 9.63 -9.12 -23.82
N ALA A 103 8.51 -8.72 -23.21
CA ALA A 103 7.17 -9.11 -23.64
C ALA A 103 6.74 -8.43 -24.95
N CYS A 104 7.14 -7.18 -25.19
CA CYS A 104 6.87 -6.47 -26.46
C CYS A 104 7.64 -7.10 -27.63
N ARG A 105 8.91 -7.51 -27.42
CA ARG A 105 9.72 -8.17 -28.46
C ARG A 105 9.18 -9.54 -28.90
N ARG A 106 8.48 -10.27 -28.02
CA ARG A 106 7.88 -11.56 -28.37
C ARG A 106 6.58 -11.45 -29.17
N ARG A 107 6.00 -10.25 -29.29
CA ARG A 107 4.67 -10.03 -29.90
C ARG A 107 4.74 -9.62 -31.37
N THR A 108 5.95 -9.57 -31.95
CA THR A 108 6.25 -9.11 -33.32
C THR A 108 6.82 -10.21 -34.21
N VAL A 109 6.74 -11.46 -33.78
CA VAL A 109 7.06 -12.66 -34.59
C VAL A 109 5.79 -13.45 -34.81
#